data_AF-A0A0B6YH44-F1
#
_entry.id   AF-A0A0B6YH44-F1
#
_cell.length_a   1.000
_cell.length_b   1.000
_cell.length_c   1.000
_cell.angle_alpha   90.00
_cell.angle_beta   90.00
_cell.angle_gamma   90.00
#
_symmetry.space_group_name_H-M   'P 1'
#
loop_
_entity.id
_entity.type
_entity.pdbx_description
1 polymer ?
#
loop_
_entity_poly.entity_id
_entity_poly.type
_entity_poly.pdbx_seq_one_letter_code
_entity_poly.pdbx_strand_id
1 'polypeptide(L)'
;EEDGEDHKNTSKSKTQVLTVIDGRRSQNCTILLSKLKLSNEELARAMMNVDEGEDLPKDMVEQLLKFVPTPEEVQLLSEYAHEIDNMAKADRFLFEMSKILHYEERLKALYFKKKFQERKIDCKQKIDAVFEASKEVFRSRRLKKLLELVLAMGNFINKGQRGSA
;
A
#
# COMPACT_ATOMS: atom_id res chain seq x y z
N GLU A 1 3.22 -35.16 64.72
CA GLU A 1 3.30 -36.11 63.60
C GLU A 1 2.19 -35.70 62.64
N GLU A 2 2.43 -34.67 61.84
CA GLU A 2 3.12 -34.67 60.53
C GLU A 2 2.22 -35.14 59.37
N ASP A 3 2.45 -34.49 58.24
CA ASP A 3 1.97 -34.72 56.86
C ASP A 3 0.63 -34.04 56.50
N GLY A 4 0.56 -32.95 55.71
CA GLY A 4 1.54 -32.34 54.80
C GLY A 4 1.22 -32.70 53.35
N GLU A 5 0.45 -31.87 52.64
CA GLU A 5 0.49 -31.83 51.18
C GLU A 5 0.13 -30.43 50.64
N ASP A 6 1.20 -29.66 50.41
CA ASP A 6 1.23 -28.37 49.73
C ASP A 6 0.87 -28.54 48.25
N HIS A 7 -0.33 -28.10 47.85
CA HIS A 7 -0.62 -27.82 46.45
C HIS A 7 0.02 -26.47 46.08
N LYS A 8 1.32 -26.51 45.72
CA LYS A 8 2.02 -25.41 45.05
C LYS A 8 1.29 -25.05 43.76
N ASN A 9 0.49 -23.99 43.84
CA ASN A 9 -0.09 -23.33 42.69
C ASN A 9 1.04 -22.59 41.95
N THR A 10 1.64 -23.25 40.96
CA THR A 10 2.64 -22.65 40.08
C THR A 10 1.94 -21.60 39.21
N SER A 11 1.83 -20.38 39.72
CA SER A 11 1.51 -19.21 38.92
C SER A 11 2.62 -19.04 37.87
N LYS A 12 2.35 -19.50 36.64
CA LYS A 12 3.15 -19.11 35.48
C LYS A 12 3.19 -17.59 35.47
N SER A 13 4.35 -17.03 35.81
CA SER A 13 4.66 -15.61 35.64
C SER A 13 4.24 -15.22 34.22
N LYS A 14 3.14 -14.48 34.10
CA LYS A 14 2.82 -13.78 32.86
C LYS A 14 3.89 -12.70 32.76
N THR A 15 4.92 -12.93 31.96
CA THR A 15 5.86 -11.89 31.54
C THR A 15 5.01 -10.69 31.10
N GLN A 16 5.10 -9.58 31.84
CA GLN A 16 4.36 -8.38 31.50
C GLN A 16 4.94 -7.87 30.18
N VAL A 17 4.17 -8.00 29.11
CA VAL A 17 4.54 -7.46 27.81
C VAL A 17 4.24 -5.96 27.85
N LEU A 18 5.27 -5.14 27.68
CA LEU A 18 5.16 -3.69 27.63
C LEU A 18 4.50 -3.29 26.30
N THR A 19 3.38 -2.59 26.37
CA THR A 19 2.68 -2.03 25.20
C THR A 19 2.37 -0.56 25.50
N VAL A 20 2.75 0.31 24.58
CA VAL A 20 2.62 1.77 24.73
C VAL A 20 1.78 2.35 23.60
N ILE A 21 1.76 1.68 22.44
CA ILE A 21 0.89 2.00 21.31
C ILE A 21 -0.55 1.58 21.58
N ASP A 22 -1.52 2.32 21.02
CA ASP A 22 -2.94 2.04 21.21
C ASP A 22 -3.33 0.63 20.75
N GLY A 23 -4.29 0.02 21.46
CA GLY A 23 -4.65 -1.38 21.25
C GLY A 23 -5.14 -1.69 19.83
N ARG A 24 -5.82 -0.76 19.16
CA ARG A 24 -6.34 -0.98 17.80
C ARG A 24 -5.20 -0.97 16.78
N ARG A 25 -4.28 -0.02 16.88
CA ARG A 25 -3.09 0.06 16.02
C ARG A 25 -2.14 -1.09 16.27
N SER A 26 -1.90 -1.44 17.54
CA SER A 26 -1.08 -2.60 17.92
C SER A 26 -1.64 -3.91 17.36
N GLN A 27 -2.96 -4.12 17.44
CA GLN A 27 -3.62 -5.30 16.85
C GLN A 27 -3.50 -5.32 15.33
N ASN A 28 -3.79 -4.20 14.65
CA ASN A 28 -3.69 -4.14 13.20
C ASN A 28 -2.25 -4.34 12.69
N CYS A 29 -1.27 -3.79 13.41
CA CYS A 29 0.15 -4.00 13.13
C CYS A 29 0.51 -5.47 13.31
N THR A 30 0.06 -6.11 14.40
CA THR A 30 0.29 -7.55 14.62
C THR A 30 -0.31 -8.41 13.49
N ILE A 31 -1.49 -8.06 12.99
CA ILE A 31 -2.11 -8.72 11.83
C ILE A 31 -1.23 -8.54 10.59
N LEU A 32 -0.72 -7.33 10.32
CA LEU A 32 0.23 -7.10 9.22
C LEU A 32 1.46 -8.00 9.35
N LEU A 33 2.09 -8.02 10.53
CA LEU A 33 3.31 -8.81 10.77
C LEU A 33 3.08 -10.32 10.60
N SER A 34 1.88 -10.81 10.92
CA SER A 34 1.50 -12.22 10.69
C SER A 34 1.44 -12.59 9.21
N LYS A 35 1.10 -11.63 8.34
CA LYS A 35 1.04 -11.80 6.88
C LYS A 35 2.40 -11.59 6.22
N LEU A 36 3.17 -10.63 6.72
CA LEU A 36 4.50 -10.28 6.21
C LEU A 36 5.50 -11.44 6.37
N LYS A 37 5.44 -12.15 7.51
CA LYS A 37 6.31 -13.30 7.83
C LYS A 37 7.83 -13.03 7.71
N LEU A 38 8.24 -11.78 7.84
CA LEU A 38 9.64 -11.36 7.93
C LEU A 38 9.95 -10.90 9.36
N SER A 39 11.16 -11.18 9.80
CA SER A 39 11.74 -10.56 10.99
C SER A 39 12.02 -9.07 10.76
N ASN A 40 12.11 -8.30 11.85
CA ASN A 40 12.46 -6.88 11.77
C ASN A 40 13.83 -6.67 11.11
N GLU A 41 14.78 -7.59 11.32
CA GLU A 41 16.12 -7.55 10.72
C GLU A 41 16.08 -7.83 9.21
N GLU A 42 15.28 -8.79 8.75
CA GLU A 42 15.06 -9.05 7.33
C GLU A 42 14.41 -7.85 6.65
N LEU A 43 13.39 -7.27 7.28
CA LEU A 43 12.74 -6.08 6.75
C LEU A 43 13.70 -4.88 6.67
N ALA A 44 14.51 -4.67 7.71
CA ALA A 44 15.52 -3.61 7.69
C ALA A 44 16.54 -3.81 6.57
N ARG A 45 17.03 -5.04 6.36
CA ARG A 45 17.90 -5.38 5.22
C ARG A 45 17.22 -5.13 3.89
N ALA A 46 15.96 -5.54 3.72
CA ALA A 46 15.18 -5.30 2.51
C ALA A 46 15.03 -3.78 2.23
N MET A 47 14.80 -2.96 3.26
CA MET A 47 14.75 -1.49 3.11
C MET A 47 16.08 -0.87 2.72
N MET A 48 17.20 -1.41 3.22
CA MET A 48 18.54 -0.89 2.92
C MET A 48 18.99 -1.28 1.50
N ASN A 49 18.64 -2.48 1.04
CA ASN A 49 19.04 -3.00 -0.27
C ASN A 49 17.94 -2.86 -1.34
N VAL A 50 16.95 -2.00 -1.13
CA VAL A 50 15.87 -1.72 -2.11
C VAL A 50 15.14 -2.99 -2.57
N ASP A 51 14.99 -3.94 -1.65
CA ASP A 51 14.33 -5.24 -1.83
C ASP A 51 14.91 -6.07 -2.99
N GLU A 52 16.24 -6.21 -3.05
CA GLU A 52 16.93 -7.08 -4.02
C GLU A 52 16.48 -8.55 -3.98
N GLY A 53 16.07 -9.04 -2.80
CA GLY A 53 15.55 -10.41 -2.62
C GLY A 53 14.11 -10.62 -3.11
N GLU A 54 13.41 -9.55 -3.50
CA GLU A 54 11.97 -9.55 -3.80
C GLU A 54 11.09 -10.10 -2.67
N ASP A 55 11.55 -9.99 -1.42
CA ASP A 55 10.87 -10.47 -0.22
C ASP A 55 9.62 -9.65 0.12
N LEU A 56 9.47 -8.46 -0.46
CA LEU A 56 8.36 -7.54 -0.20
C LEU A 56 7.41 -7.40 -1.39
N PRO A 57 6.25 -8.09 -1.36
CA PRO A 57 5.17 -7.87 -2.31
C PRO A 57 4.63 -6.44 -2.32
N LYS A 58 4.08 -5.98 -3.45
CA LYS A 58 3.58 -4.60 -3.62
C LYS A 58 2.52 -4.22 -2.58
N ASP A 59 1.61 -5.14 -2.31
CA ASP A 59 0.53 -4.99 -1.34
C ASP A 59 1.07 -4.95 0.09
N MET A 60 2.14 -5.69 0.40
CA MET A 60 2.82 -5.61 1.69
C MET A 60 3.51 -4.26 1.90
N VAL A 61 4.21 -3.75 0.88
CA VAL A 61 4.81 -2.40 0.94
C VAL A 61 3.74 -1.33 1.15
N GLU A 62 2.58 -1.47 0.49
CA GLU A 62 1.42 -0.58 0.68
C GLU A 62 0.85 -0.64 2.10
N GLN A 63 0.77 -1.83 2.70
CA GLN A 63 0.35 -1.94 4.10
C GLN A 63 1.40 -1.35 5.05
N LEU A 64 2.70 -1.60 4.82
CA LEU A 64 3.79 -1.06 5.63
C LEU A 64 3.76 0.48 5.67
N LEU A 65 3.42 1.14 4.56
CA LEU A 65 3.23 2.59 4.50
C LEU A 65 2.14 3.12 5.45
N LYS A 66 1.18 2.29 5.87
CA LYS A 66 0.14 2.68 6.86
C LYS A 66 0.62 2.55 8.30
N PHE A 67 1.72 1.82 8.53
CA PHE A 67 2.32 1.57 9.84
C PHE A 67 3.73 2.15 9.94
N VAL A 68 3.93 3.31 9.30
CA VAL A 68 5.11 4.15 9.57
C VAL A 68 4.94 4.73 10.99
N PRO A 69 5.97 4.63 11.85
CA PRO A 69 5.95 5.22 13.18
C PRO A 69 5.80 6.74 13.09
N THR A 70 4.88 7.33 13.84
CA THR A 70 4.77 8.80 13.92
C THR A 70 5.86 9.38 14.83
N PRO A 71 6.22 10.67 14.71
CA PRO A 71 7.22 11.28 15.58
C PRO A 71 6.90 11.13 17.08
N GLU A 72 5.62 11.21 17.45
CA GLU A 72 5.16 11.02 18.83
C GLU A 72 5.36 9.57 19.29
N GLU A 73 5.06 8.59 18.43
CA GLU A 73 5.30 7.18 18.71
C GLU A 73 6.79 6.88 18.85
N VAL A 74 7.64 7.48 18.00
CA VAL A 74 9.09 7.32 18.09
C VAL A 74 9.61 7.84 19.42
N GLN A 75 9.18 9.04 19.82
CA GLN A 75 9.57 9.63 21.10
C GLN A 75 9.13 8.73 22.26
N LEU A 76 7.86 8.33 22.27
CA LEU A 76 7.30 7.48 23.31
C LEU A 76 8.01 6.12 23.40
N LEU A 77 8.24 5.44 22.27
CA LEU A 77 8.94 4.16 22.24
C LEU A 77 10.42 4.29 22.64
N SER A 78 11.04 5.44 22.38
CA SER A 78 12.44 5.70 22.76
C SER A 78 12.65 5.77 24.28
N GLU A 79 11.66 6.22 25.04
CA GLU A 79 11.70 6.24 26.51
C GLU A 79 11.82 4.83 27.09
N TYR A 80 11.25 3.84 26.40
CA TYR A 80 11.25 2.43 26.79
C TYR A 80 12.32 1.61 26.07
N ALA A 81 13.26 2.23 25.35
CA ALA A 81 14.28 1.52 24.56
C ALA A 81 15.11 0.49 25.37
N HIS A 82 15.22 0.69 26.69
CA HIS A 82 15.91 -0.20 27.62
C HIS A 82 15.17 -1.53 27.89
N GLU A 83 13.87 -1.60 27.57
CA GLU A 83 13.02 -2.79 27.77
C GLU A 83 12.59 -3.44 26.44
N ILE A 84 13.39 -3.30 25.38
CA ILE A 84 13.05 -3.76 24.02
C ILE A 84 12.64 -5.25 23.96
N ASP A 85 13.23 -6.10 24.80
CA ASP A 85 12.93 -7.53 24.85
C ASP A 85 11.57 -7.84 25.50
N ASN A 86 11.05 -6.91 26.30
CA ASN A 86 9.74 -7.00 26.93
C ASN A 86 8.64 -6.29 26.12
N MET A 87 9.00 -5.56 25.05
CA MET A 87 8.02 -4.88 24.20
C MET A 87 7.11 -5.86 23.46
N ALA A 88 5.85 -5.46 23.31
CA ALA A 88 4.92 -6.12 22.42
C ALA A 88 5.45 -6.12 20.98
N LYS A 89 5.01 -7.10 20.18
CA LYS A 89 5.51 -7.32 18.82
C LYS A 89 5.33 -6.09 17.92
N ALA A 90 4.21 -5.37 18.06
CA ALA A 90 3.92 -4.17 17.30
C ALA A 90 4.82 -2.99 17.72
N ASP A 91 4.96 -2.76 19.03
CA ASP A 91 5.81 -1.72 19.61
C ASP A 91 7.28 -1.92 19.22
N ARG A 92 7.78 -3.16 19.35
CA ARG A 92 9.13 -3.52 18.90
C ARG A 92 9.31 -3.29 17.40
N PHE A 93 8.33 -3.66 16.58
CA PHE A 93 8.38 -3.41 15.15
C PHE A 93 8.49 -1.90 14.85
N LEU A 94 7.61 -1.08 15.41
CA LEU A 94 7.61 0.36 15.17
C LEU A 94 8.92 1.01 15.65
N PHE A 95 9.45 0.56 16.79
CA PHE A 95 10.73 1.03 17.32
C PHE A 95 11.92 0.62 16.43
N GLU A 96 11.97 -0.61 15.92
CA GLU A 96 13.07 -1.02 15.03
C GLU A 96 12.99 -0.31 13.67
N MET A 97 11.78 -0.08 13.15
CA MET A 97 11.60 0.65 11.89
C MET A 97 11.98 2.13 12.02
N SER A 98 11.78 2.75 13.19
CA SER A 98 12.16 4.15 13.42
C SER A 98 13.67 4.37 13.43
N LYS A 99 14.46 3.33 13.70
CA LYS A 99 15.94 3.39 13.61
C LYS A 99 16.45 3.41 12.17
N ILE A 100 15.62 3.02 11.20
CA ILE A 100 16.01 3.04 9.78
C ILE A 100 15.97 4.49 9.28
N LEU A 101 17.11 5.00 8.86
CA LEU A 101 17.22 6.36 8.32
C LEU A 101 16.33 6.54 7.08
N HIS A 102 15.42 7.52 7.13
CA HIS A 102 14.45 7.81 6.06
C HIS A 102 13.54 6.61 5.71
N TYR A 103 13.09 5.87 6.72
CA TYR A 103 12.25 4.68 6.53
C TYR A 103 11.02 4.94 5.65
N GLU A 104 10.28 6.02 5.91
CA GLU A 104 9.08 6.37 5.16
C GLU A 104 9.39 6.65 3.68
N GLU A 105 10.43 7.46 3.43
CA GLU A 105 10.84 7.80 2.08
C GLU A 105 11.36 6.58 1.31
N ARG A 106 12.10 5.69 1.97
CA ARG A 106 12.56 4.41 1.40
C ARG A 106 11.38 3.53 1.00
N LEU A 107 10.38 3.38 1.87
CA LEU A 107 9.15 2.64 1.56
C LEU A 107 8.40 3.27 0.37
N LYS A 108 8.24 4.59 0.37
CA LYS A 108 7.58 5.33 -0.74
C LYS A 108 8.31 5.11 -2.06
N ALA A 109 9.65 5.19 -2.05
CA ALA A 109 10.47 4.96 -3.22
C ALA A 109 10.38 3.50 -3.71
N LEU A 110 10.42 2.53 -2.81
CA LEU A 110 10.27 1.11 -3.16
C LEU A 110 8.89 0.81 -3.74
N TYR A 111 7.83 1.33 -3.12
CA TYR A 111 6.46 1.20 -3.61
C TYR A 111 6.31 1.79 -5.01
N PHE A 112 6.86 2.99 -5.23
CA PHE A 112 6.88 3.63 -6.54
C PHE A 112 7.62 2.76 -7.57
N LYS A 113 8.83 2.30 -7.26
CA LYS A 113 9.64 1.40 -8.12
C LYS A 113 8.81 0.19 -8.56
N LYS A 114 8.16 -0.50 -7.63
CA LYS A 114 7.37 -1.71 -7.94
C LYS A 114 6.08 -1.42 -8.73
N LYS A 115 5.45 -0.25 -8.55
CA LYS A 115 4.24 0.14 -9.30
C LYS A 115 4.53 0.83 -10.63
N PHE A 116 5.76 1.27 -10.88
CA PHE A 116 6.08 2.13 -12.02
C PHE A 116 5.75 1.49 -13.37
N GLN A 117 6.17 0.24 -13.60
CA GLN A 117 5.95 -0.44 -14.89
C GLN A 117 4.47 -0.62 -15.20
N GLU A 118 3.69 -1.03 -14.20
CA GLU A 118 2.24 -1.21 -14.31
C GLU A 118 1.55 0.11 -14.66
N ARG A 119 1.86 1.19 -13.93
CA ARG A 119 1.31 2.53 -14.19
C ARG A 119 1.71 3.05 -15.58
N LYS A 120 2.94 2.79 -16.02
CA LYS A 120 3.44 3.18 -17.34
C LYS A 120 2.65 2.48 -18.45
N ILE A 121 2.45 1.17 -18.32
CA ILE A 121 1.73 0.37 -19.31
C ILE A 121 0.27 0.83 -19.41
N ASP A 122 -0.42 0.96 -18.27
CA ASP A 122 -1.81 1.43 -18.21
C ASP A 122 -1.97 2.83 -18.84
N CYS A 123 -1.06 3.75 -18.50
CA CYS A 123 -1.06 5.09 -19.09
C CYS A 123 -0.84 5.06 -20.61
N LYS A 124 0.13 4.27 -21.08
CA LYS A 124 0.42 4.13 -22.50
C LYS A 124 -0.79 3.59 -23.28
N GLN A 125 -1.44 2.55 -22.78
CA GLN A 125 -2.63 1.97 -23.42
C GLN A 125 -3.75 3.00 -23.59
N LYS A 126 -3.99 3.83 -22.58
CA LYS A 126 -4.99 4.91 -22.63
C LYS A 126 -4.63 5.97 -23.66
N ILE A 127 -3.36 6.38 -23.72
CA ILE A 127 -2.88 7.35 -24.71
C ILE A 127 -3.04 6.79 -26.12
N ASP A 128 -2.58 5.56 -26.35
CA ASP A 128 -2.65 4.91 -27.66
C ASP A 128 -4.11 4.75 -28.13
N ALA A 129 -5.03 4.40 -27.22
CA ALA A 129 -6.46 4.30 -27.54
C ALA A 129 -7.06 5.63 -27.99
N VAL A 130 -6.79 6.72 -27.26
CA VAL A 130 -7.28 8.06 -27.64
C VAL A 130 -6.64 8.53 -28.94
N PHE A 131 -5.33 8.29 -29.11
CA PHE A 131 -4.59 8.70 -30.29
C PHE A 131 -5.09 8.00 -31.55
N GLU A 132 -5.26 6.68 -31.51
CA GLU A 132 -5.75 5.92 -32.65
C GLU A 132 -7.23 6.22 -32.93
N ALA A 133 -8.10 6.31 -31.91
CA ALA A 133 -9.49 6.74 -32.11
C ALA A 133 -9.58 8.12 -32.79
N SER A 134 -8.77 9.09 -32.35
CA SER A 134 -8.73 10.43 -32.95
C SER A 134 -8.31 10.37 -34.42
N LYS A 135 -7.31 9.56 -34.74
CA LYS A 135 -6.82 9.38 -36.12
C LYS A 135 -7.85 8.67 -37.00
N GLU A 136 -8.47 7.62 -36.50
CA GLU A 136 -9.48 6.86 -37.24
C GLU A 136 -10.70 7.72 -37.56
N VAL A 137 -11.23 8.45 -36.58
CA VAL A 137 -12.36 9.36 -36.78
C VAL A 137 -12.01 10.44 -37.80
N PHE A 138 -10.85 11.09 -37.67
CA PHE A 138 -10.43 12.15 -38.59
C PHE A 138 -10.21 11.66 -40.02
N ARG A 139 -9.64 10.45 -40.19
CA ARG A 139 -9.28 9.90 -41.51
C ARG A 139 -10.41 9.09 -42.17
N SER A 140 -11.47 8.76 -41.43
CA SER A 140 -12.53 7.90 -41.94
C SER A 140 -13.37 8.57 -43.04
N ARG A 141 -13.03 8.24 -44.28
CA ARG A 141 -13.82 8.64 -45.46
C ARG A 141 -15.23 8.06 -45.43
N ARG A 142 -15.40 6.85 -44.87
CA ARG A 142 -16.71 6.20 -44.72
C ARG A 142 -17.60 6.95 -43.76
N LEU A 143 -17.05 7.38 -42.61
CA LEU A 143 -17.78 8.23 -41.66
C LEU A 143 -18.19 9.55 -42.30
N LYS A 144 -17.28 10.21 -43.03
CA LYS A 144 -17.60 11.43 -43.79
C LYS A 144 -18.74 11.21 -44.79
N LYS A 145 -18.70 10.12 -45.57
CA LYS A 145 -19.74 9.77 -46.55
C LYS A 145 -21.08 9.48 -45.88
N LEU A 146 -21.07 8.81 -44.73
CA LEU A 146 -22.27 8.56 -43.94
C LEU A 146 -22.90 9.86 -43.44
N LEU A 147 -22.10 10.77 -42.87
CA LEU A 147 -22.58 12.08 -42.42
C LEU A 147 -23.14 12.92 -43.59
N GLU A 148 -22.52 12.86 -44.77
CA GLU A 148 -23.01 13.48 -46.00
C GLU A 148 -24.41 12.95 -46.40
N LEU A 149 -24.59 11.62 -46.36
CA LEU A 149 -25.89 10.98 -46.65
C LEU A 149 -26.95 11.34 -45.61
N VAL A 150 -26.59 11.31 -44.32
CA VAL A 150 -27.50 11.69 -43.23
C VAL A 150 -27.95 13.14 -43.38
N LEU A 151 -27.03 14.05 -43.70
CA LEU A 151 -27.34 15.45 -43.96
C LEU A 151 -28.28 15.62 -45.16
N ALA A 152 -28.00 14.95 -46.28
CA ALA A 152 -28.85 15.02 -47.47
C ALA A 152 -30.28 14.51 -47.20
N MET A 153 -30.40 13.39 -46.49
CA MET A 153 -31.71 12.85 -46.09
C MET A 153 -32.42 13.78 -45.11
N GLY A 154 -31.73 14.30 -44.10
CA GLY A 154 -32.27 15.24 -43.14
C GLY A 154 -32.83 16.50 -43.80
N ASN A 155 -32.08 17.07 -44.75
CA ASN A 155 -32.51 18.25 -45.50
C ASN A 155 -33.71 17.95 -46.41
N PHE A 156 -33.77 16.76 -47.02
CA PHE A 156 -34.92 16.34 -47.82
C PHE A 156 -36.20 16.15 -47.00
N ILE A 157 -36.08 15.57 -45.80
CA ILE A 157 -37.23 15.30 -44.90
C ILE A 157 -37.72 16.60 -44.26
N ASN A 158 -36.82 17.48 -43.83
CA ASN A 158 -37.15 18.69 -43.04
C ASN A 158 -37.35 19.96 -43.89
N LYS A 159 -37.92 19.85 -45.09
CA LYS A 159 -38.11 20.99 -46.01
C LYS A 159 -38.73 22.22 -45.31
N GLY A 160 -38.14 23.39 -45.52
CA GLY A 160 -38.48 24.65 -44.85
C GLY A 160 -37.33 25.19 -44.00
N GLN A 161 -37.61 26.08 -43.03
CA GLN A 161 -36.56 26.71 -42.19
C GLN A 161 -35.69 25.73 -41.38
N ARG A 162 -36.10 24.47 -41.23
CA ARG A 162 -35.38 23.42 -40.48
C ARG A 162 -34.50 22.51 -41.36
N GLY A 163 -34.50 22.69 -42.68
CA GLY A 163 -33.83 21.79 -43.64
C GLY A 163 -32.57 22.36 -44.28
N SER A 164 -32.05 23.48 -43.79
CA SER A 164 -30.83 24.14 -44.30
C SER A 164 -29.73 24.12 -43.23
N ALA A 165 -29.38 22.93 -42.75
CA ALA A 165 -28.27 22.71 -41.84
C ALA A 165 -26.93 22.59 -42.58
#